data_AF-A0A9P5CP17-F1
#
_entry.id   AF-A0A9P5CP17-F1
#
_cell.length_a   1.000
_cell.length_b   1.000
_cell.length_c   1.000
_cell.angle_alpha   90.00
_cell.angle_beta   90.00
_cell.angle_gamma   90.00
#
_symmetry.space_group_name_H-M   'P 1'
#
loop_
_entity.id
_entity.type
_entity.pdbx_description
1 polymer ?
#
loop_
_entity_poly.entity_id
_entity_poly.type
_entity_poly.pdbx_seq_one_letter_code
_entity_poly.pdbx_strand_id
1 'polypeptide(L)'
;MRIPLAAAATLRVFLLLSAAFFSASVLASPMDPSQGSIKIVSRQTAGSPLFTEQACQQYSRIANLSVIGSNSTMRTTFLDVSPAGTLSNSAMLNEAIKNLPMLTADAKLNEACGNLTTVATTEAANNFTKGIVAQFTFTGNHASIVNGPVVAGVVIMCLVVMLGPISAL
;
A
#
# COMPACT_ATOMS: atom_id res chain seq x y z
N MET A 1 -3.77 -48.06 24.70
CA MET A 1 -3.27 -46.97 23.83
C MET A 1 -2.84 -45.82 24.74
N ARG A 2 -1.54 -45.65 24.98
CA ARG A 2 -1.00 -44.66 25.94
C ARG A 2 -0.41 -43.49 25.14
N ILE A 3 -1.02 -42.32 25.28
CA ILE A 3 -0.52 -41.08 24.66
C ILE A 3 0.79 -40.71 25.36
N PRO A 4 1.90 -40.46 24.64
CA PRO A 4 3.16 -40.10 25.27
C PRO A 4 3.04 -38.75 25.97
N LEU A 5 3.42 -38.72 27.25
CA LEU A 5 3.31 -37.59 28.18
C LEU A 5 3.96 -36.28 27.65
N ALA A 6 4.88 -36.40 26.70
CA ALA A 6 5.55 -35.28 26.03
C ALA A 6 4.64 -34.47 25.08
N ALA A 7 3.63 -35.11 24.46
CA ALA A 7 2.74 -34.44 23.50
C ALA A 7 1.66 -33.56 24.18
N ALA A 8 1.32 -33.88 25.43
CA ALA A 8 0.36 -33.09 26.21
C ALA A 8 0.97 -31.78 26.74
N ALA A 9 2.29 -31.76 26.98
CA ALA A 9 3.00 -30.58 27.50
C ALA A 9 3.15 -29.49 26.44
N THR A 10 3.46 -29.86 25.19
CA THR A 10 3.63 -28.93 24.08
C THR A 10 2.31 -28.27 23.66
N LEU A 11 1.19 -29.01 23.69
CA LEU A 11 -0.14 -28.48 23.42
C LEU A 11 -0.59 -27.45 24.47
N ARG A 12 -0.27 -27.67 25.76
CA ARG A 12 -0.57 -26.74 26.85
C ARG A 12 0.24 -25.45 26.76
N VAL A 13 1.52 -25.55 26.39
CA VAL A 13 2.37 -24.36 26.18
C VAL A 13 1.87 -23.55 24.99
N PHE A 14 1.45 -24.20 23.90
CA PHE A 14 0.89 -23.52 22.73
C PHE A 14 -0.45 -22.82 23.05
N LEU A 15 -1.35 -23.47 23.79
CA LEU A 15 -2.60 -22.86 24.25
C LEU A 15 -2.37 -21.65 25.17
N LEU A 16 -1.43 -21.76 26.13
CA LEU A 16 -1.10 -20.65 27.03
C LEU A 16 -0.44 -19.48 26.30
N LEU A 17 0.40 -19.75 25.29
CA LEU A 17 0.99 -18.69 24.46
C LEU A 17 -0.07 -17.96 23.64
N SER A 18 -1.01 -18.69 23.03
CA SER A 18 -2.09 -18.08 22.23
C SER A 18 -3.06 -17.22 23.06
N ALA A 19 -3.33 -17.61 24.31
CA ALA A 19 -4.17 -16.83 25.23
C ALA A 19 -3.49 -15.52 25.70
N ALA A 20 -2.16 -15.49 25.81
CA ALA A 20 -1.41 -14.29 26.19
C ALA A 20 -1.44 -13.21 25.11
N PHE A 21 -1.47 -13.57 23.82
CA PHE A 21 -1.53 -12.61 22.72
C PHE A 21 -2.91 -11.95 22.56
N PHE A 22 -3.99 -12.58 23.02
CA PHE A 22 -5.35 -12.03 22.89
C PHE A 22 -5.70 -10.94 23.92
N SER A 23 -4.98 -10.88 25.06
CA SER A 23 -5.30 -9.96 26.15
C SER A 23 -4.72 -8.54 26.01
N ALA A 24 -3.95 -8.25 24.95
CA ALA A 24 -3.30 -6.95 24.77
C ALA A 24 -4.16 -5.89 24.01
N SER A 25 -5.40 -6.22 23.62
CA SER A 25 -6.17 -5.42 22.65
C SER A 25 -7.40 -4.67 23.22
N VAL A 26 -7.42 -4.29 24.51
CA VAL A 26 -8.56 -3.52 25.06
C VAL A 26 -8.10 -2.41 26.01
N LEU A 27 -7.69 -1.28 25.44
CA LEU A 27 -7.76 0.04 26.09
C LEU A 27 -7.78 1.12 24.99
N ALA A 28 -8.90 1.18 24.26
CA ALA A 28 -9.29 2.34 23.49
C ALA A 28 -10.53 2.93 24.18
N SER A 29 -10.34 3.97 25.00
CA SER A 29 -11.46 4.74 25.52
C SER A 29 -12.09 5.55 24.39
N PRO A 30 -13.42 5.53 24.21
CA PRO A 30 -14.08 6.47 23.32
C PRO A 30 -14.01 7.88 23.92
N MET A 31 -13.43 8.83 23.17
CA MET A 31 -13.52 10.26 23.47
C MET A 31 -14.97 10.72 23.27
N ASP A 32 -15.48 11.42 24.28
CA ASP A 32 -16.79 12.05 24.34
C ASP A 32 -16.91 13.18 23.28
N PRO A 33 -17.90 13.17 22.37
CA PRO A 33 -18.01 14.16 21.30
C PRO A 33 -18.67 15.49 21.72
N SER A 34 -18.86 15.78 23.01
CA SER A 34 -19.72 16.91 23.45
C SER A 34 -19.04 18.24 23.75
N GLN A 35 -17.74 18.46 23.48
CA GLN A 35 -17.13 19.78 23.67
C GLN A 35 -16.32 20.27 22.47
N GLY A 36 -16.95 21.15 21.70
CA GLY A 36 -16.31 21.96 20.67
C GLY A 36 -17.13 22.00 19.40
N SER A 37 -17.99 23.01 19.27
CA SER A 37 -18.55 23.39 17.97
C SER A 37 -17.42 23.88 17.08
N ILE A 38 -16.74 22.95 16.40
CA ILE A 38 -15.79 23.26 15.34
C ILE A 38 -16.64 23.67 14.15
N LYS A 39 -16.81 24.99 13.96
CA LYS A 39 -17.25 25.54 12.68
C LYS A 39 -16.19 25.17 11.64
N ILE A 40 -16.46 24.13 10.85
CA ILE A 40 -15.70 23.84 9.64
C ILE A 40 -16.04 24.96 8.65
N VAL A 41 -15.21 26.01 8.63
CA VAL A 41 -15.18 26.96 7.53
C VAL A 41 -14.58 26.20 6.35
N SER A 42 -15.41 25.94 5.33
CA SER A 42 -14.89 25.45 4.05
C SER A 42 -13.89 26.47 3.52
N ARG A 43 -12.60 26.10 3.47
CA ARG A 43 -11.53 26.94 2.88
C ARG A 43 -11.55 26.93 1.36
N GLN A 44 -12.37 26.08 0.74
CA GLN A 44 -12.30 25.82 -0.69
C GLN A 44 -13.69 25.99 -1.31
N THR A 45 -13.94 27.18 -1.84
CA THR A 45 -15.08 27.42 -2.72
C THR A 45 -14.78 26.78 -4.08
N ALA A 46 -15.57 25.77 -4.45
CA ALA A 46 -15.53 25.19 -5.79
C ALA A 46 -15.78 26.30 -6.82
N GLY A 47 -14.79 26.59 -7.66
CA GLY A 47 -14.85 27.64 -8.70
C GLY A 47 -13.81 28.75 -8.59
N SER A 48 -13.02 28.81 -7.52
CA SER A 48 -11.84 29.70 -7.46
C SER A 48 -10.69 29.13 -8.32
N PRO A 49 -9.88 29.95 -9.01
CA PRO A 49 -8.69 29.47 -9.74
C PRO A 49 -7.74 28.65 -8.84
N LEU A 50 -7.70 28.97 -7.53
CA LEU A 50 -6.94 28.22 -6.54
C LEU A 50 -7.42 26.76 -6.40
N PHE A 51 -8.72 26.52 -6.52
CA PHE A 51 -9.32 25.18 -6.44
C PHE A 51 -8.96 24.34 -7.67
N THR A 52 -9.01 24.94 -8.86
CA THR A 52 -8.62 24.29 -10.11
C THR A 52 -7.14 23.93 -10.09
N GLU A 53 -6.27 24.84 -9.64
CA GLU A 53 -4.82 24.58 -9.55
C GLU A 53 -4.51 23.46 -8.55
N GLN A 54 -5.18 23.44 -7.39
CA GLN A 54 -5.08 22.35 -6.42
C GLN A 54 -5.54 21.01 -7.02
N ALA A 55 -6.65 21.00 -7.78
CA ALA A 55 -7.13 19.80 -8.45
C ALA A 55 -6.14 19.28 -9.51
N CYS A 56 -5.53 20.18 -10.30
CA CYS A 56 -4.48 19.82 -11.26
C CYS A 56 -3.24 19.23 -10.56
N GLN A 57 -2.82 19.81 -9.43
CA GLN A 57 -1.69 19.28 -8.65
C GLN A 57 -1.99 17.90 -8.07
N GLN A 58 -3.20 17.68 -7.55
CA GLN A 58 -3.60 16.36 -7.06
C GLN A 58 -3.65 15.34 -8.20
N TYR A 59 -4.19 15.72 -9.35
CA TYR A 59 -4.19 14.86 -10.54
C TYR A 59 -2.77 14.53 -10.99
N SER A 60 -1.86 15.51 -11.07
CA SER A 60 -0.45 15.28 -11.40
C SER A 60 0.21 14.29 -10.45
N ARG A 61 -0.05 14.42 -9.14
CA ARG A 61 0.50 13.51 -8.11
C ARG A 61 -0.05 12.09 -8.29
N ILE A 62 -1.37 11.95 -8.44
CA ILE A 62 -2.02 10.65 -8.58
C ILE A 62 -1.58 9.96 -9.88
N ALA A 63 -1.46 10.72 -10.97
CA ALA A 63 -0.93 10.22 -12.24
C ALA A 63 0.51 9.70 -12.09
N ASN A 64 1.40 10.48 -11.47
CA ASN A 64 2.78 10.06 -11.26
C ASN A 64 2.90 8.81 -10.38
N LEU A 65 2.18 8.78 -9.24
CA LEU A 65 2.16 7.63 -8.34
C LEU A 65 1.53 6.40 -8.98
N SER A 66 0.52 6.56 -9.84
CA SER A 66 -0.07 5.46 -10.59
C SER A 66 0.89 4.86 -11.61
N VAL A 67 1.66 5.69 -12.34
CA VAL A 67 2.71 5.21 -13.25
C VAL A 67 3.78 4.42 -12.49
N ILE A 68 4.26 4.98 -11.37
CA ILE A 68 5.24 4.29 -10.51
C ILE A 68 4.65 2.97 -9.99
N GLY A 69 3.41 2.99 -9.52
CA GLY A 69 2.75 1.82 -8.94
C GLY A 69 2.43 0.71 -9.94
N SER A 70 2.16 1.06 -11.19
CA SER A 70 1.82 0.13 -12.28
C SER A 70 3.05 -0.45 -12.99
N ASN A 71 4.21 0.19 -12.86
CA ASN A 71 5.48 -0.33 -13.34
C ASN A 71 6.22 -1.07 -12.21
N SER A 72 6.43 -2.38 -12.36
CA SER A 72 7.04 -3.21 -11.31
C SER A 72 8.44 -2.75 -10.89
N THR A 73 9.27 -2.30 -11.84
CA THR A 73 10.63 -1.80 -11.57
C THR A 73 10.60 -0.49 -10.82
N MET A 74 9.78 0.47 -11.25
CA MET A 74 9.64 1.76 -10.54
C MET A 74 9.02 1.55 -9.15
N ARG A 75 8.02 0.68 -9.05
CA ARG A 75 7.39 0.31 -7.78
C ARG A 75 8.40 -0.26 -6.80
N THR A 76 9.14 -1.29 -7.21
CA THR A 76 10.13 -1.93 -6.34
C THR A 76 11.20 -0.94 -5.90
N THR A 77 11.72 -0.14 -6.83
CA THR A 77 12.68 0.93 -6.51
C THR A 77 12.11 1.91 -5.49
N PHE A 78 10.87 2.38 -5.70
CA PHE A 78 10.20 3.30 -4.77
C PHE A 78 10.02 2.70 -3.37
N LEU A 79 9.64 1.42 -3.30
CA LEU A 79 9.45 0.72 -2.03
C LEU A 79 10.76 0.51 -1.27
N ASP A 80 11.88 0.38 -1.98
CA ASP A 80 13.21 0.20 -1.42
C ASP A 80 13.78 1.51 -0.85
N VAL A 81 13.61 2.62 -1.59
CA VAL A 81 14.21 3.92 -1.20
C VAL A 81 13.33 4.77 -0.28
N SER A 82 12.03 4.52 -0.21
CA SER A 82 11.11 5.35 0.58
C SER A 82 11.17 5.01 2.07
N PRO A 83 11.32 6.02 2.97
CA PRO A 83 11.44 5.81 4.41
C PRO A 83 10.11 5.44 5.10
N ALA A 84 8.96 5.56 4.41
CA ALA A 84 7.63 5.36 4.98
C ALA A 84 7.24 3.88 5.19
N GLY A 85 8.10 2.95 4.78
CA GLY A 85 7.86 1.50 4.89
C GLY A 85 7.01 0.93 3.76
N THR A 86 7.22 -0.36 3.45
CA THR A 86 6.68 -1.00 2.25
C THR A 86 5.16 -1.12 2.23
N LEU A 87 4.52 -1.35 3.37
CA LEU A 87 3.06 -1.50 3.48
C LEU A 87 2.33 -0.18 3.19
N SER A 88 2.77 0.91 3.81
CA SER A 88 2.16 2.23 3.64
C SER A 88 2.35 2.75 2.20
N ASN A 89 3.58 2.64 1.69
CA ASN A 89 3.88 2.98 0.30
C ASN A 89 3.08 2.13 -0.70
N SER A 90 2.94 0.82 -0.44
CA SER A 90 2.16 -0.06 -1.30
C SER A 90 0.69 0.32 -1.33
N ALA A 91 0.10 0.66 -0.19
CA ALA A 91 -1.28 1.13 -0.10
C ALA A 91 -1.46 2.46 -0.86
N MET A 92 -0.55 3.41 -0.67
CA MET A 92 -0.57 4.69 -1.39
C MET A 92 -0.52 4.51 -2.90
N LEU A 93 0.39 3.67 -3.41
CA LEU A 93 0.50 3.39 -4.85
C LEU A 93 -0.76 2.69 -5.40
N ASN A 94 -1.33 1.76 -4.64
CA ASN A 94 -2.55 1.06 -5.05
C ASN A 94 -3.77 2.00 -5.09
N GLU A 95 -3.91 2.88 -4.11
CA GLU A 95 -4.94 3.91 -4.12
C GLU A 95 -4.76 4.88 -5.29
N ALA A 96 -3.52 5.27 -5.62
CA ALA A 96 -3.28 6.11 -6.79
C ALA A 96 -3.73 5.45 -8.11
N ILE A 97 -3.43 4.15 -8.30
CA ILE A 97 -3.88 3.38 -9.46
C ILE A 97 -5.41 3.31 -9.52
N LYS A 98 -6.06 3.08 -8.37
CA LYS A 98 -7.52 2.99 -8.27
C LYS A 98 -8.23 4.31 -8.59
N ASN A 99 -7.66 5.43 -8.17
CA ASN A 99 -8.27 6.75 -8.35
C ASN A 99 -8.01 7.37 -9.73
N LEU A 100 -6.97 6.92 -10.45
CA LEU A 100 -6.58 7.50 -11.74
C LEU A 100 -7.68 7.47 -12.83
N PRO A 101 -8.47 6.38 -13.00
CA PRO A 101 -9.50 6.32 -14.05
C PRO A 101 -10.56 7.40 -13.89
N MET A 102 -10.94 7.72 -12.65
CA MET A 102 -11.94 8.76 -12.37
C MET A 102 -11.45 10.14 -12.80
N LEU A 103 -10.17 10.46 -12.53
CA LEU A 103 -9.56 11.73 -12.90
C LEU A 103 -9.31 11.85 -14.40
N THR A 104 -8.94 10.74 -15.04
CA THR A 104 -8.71 10.69 -16.49
C THR A 104 -10.03 10.79 -17.27
N ALA A 105 -11.14 10.33 -16.69
CA ALA A 105 -12.47 10.44 -17.30
C ALA A 105 -13.15 11.81 -17.11
N ASP A 106 -12.65 12.65 -16.20
CA ASP A 106 -13.23 13.97 -15.94
C ASP A 106 -12.86 14.96 -17.06
N ALA A 107 -13.80 15.19 -17.97
CA ALA A 107 -13.61 16.10 -19.11
C ALA A 107 -13.29 17.53 -18.66
N LYS A 108 -13.94 18.03 -17.60
CA LYS A 108 -13.75 19.40 -17.11
C LYS A 108 -12.36 19.56 -16.48
N LEU A 109 -11.89 18.53 -15.78
CA LEU A 109 -10.55 18.53 -15.19
C LEU A 109 -9.47 18.44 -16.27
N ASN A 110 -9.64 17.58 -17.29
CA ASN A 110 -8.67 17.46 -18.38
C ASN A 110 -8.66 18.69 -19.31
N GLU A 111 -9.78 19.41 -19.44
CA GLU A 111 -9.79 20.69 -20.16
C GLU A 111 -9.00 21.77 -19.40
N ALA A 112 -9.07 21.77 -18.07
CA ALA A 112 -8.34 22.74 -17.24
C ALA A 112 -6.85 22.40 -17.05
N CYS A 113 -6.51 21.12 -16.90
CA CYS A 113 -5.16 20.67 -16.50
C CYS A 113 -4.39 19.96 -17.63
N GLY A 114 -5.07 19.60 -18.72
CA GLY A 114 -4.53 18.72 -19.76
C GLY A 114 -4.50 17.24 -19.36
N ASN A 115 -3.98 16.41 -20.26
CA ASN A 115 -3.77 14.98 -20.03
C ASN A 115 -2.48 14.75 -19.23
N LEU A 116 -2.60 14.81 -17.90
CA LEU A 116 -1.46 14.66 -16.99
C LEU A 116 -0.94 13.23 -16.90
N THR A 117 -1.71 12.23 -17.32
CA THR A 117 -1.26 10.82 -17.36
C THR A 117 -0.17 10.60 -18.40
N THR A 118 -0.29 11.22 -19.57
CA THR A 118 0.73 11.14 -20.64
C THR A 118 2.03 11.82 -20.20
N VAL A 119 1.92 12.99 -19.58
CA VAL A 119 3.07 13.71 -19.02
C VAL A 119 3.72 12.89 -17.90
N ALA A 120 2.93 12.35 -16.97
CA ALA A 120 3.44 11.53 -15.88
C ALA A 120 4.19 10.29 -16.38
N THR A 121 3.71 9.65 -17.45
CA THR A 121 4.37 8.46 -18.02
C THR A 121 5.75 8.81 -18.59
N THR A 122 5.82 9.89 -19.36
CA THR A 122 7.05 10.34 -20.03
C THR A 122 8.07 10.84 -19.00
N GLU A 123 7.64 11.69 -18.08
CA GLU A 123 8.51 12.29 -17.07
C GLU A 123 8.95 11.27 -16.01
N ALA A 124 8.10 10.31 -15.63
CA ALA A 124 8.52 9.23 -14.75
C ALA A 124 9.62 8.38 -15.39
N ALA A 125 9.50 8.04 -16.67
CA ALA A 125 10.55 7.32 -17.39
C ALA A 125 11.86 8.13 -17.47
N ASN A 126 11.77 9.42 -17.84
CA ASN A 126 12.93 10.31 -17.91
C ASN A 126 13.61 10.54 -16.56
N ASN A 127 12.84 10.62 -15.47
CA ASN A 127 13.39 10.75 -14.13
C ASN A 127 14.02 9.44 -13.66
N PHE A 128 13.40 8.31 -13.99
CA PHE A 128 13.93 7.00 -13.63
C PHE A 128 15.28 6.72 -14.30
N THR A 129 15.48 7.13 -15.55
CA THR A 129 16.80 7.02 -16.22
C THR A 129 17.88 7.91 -15.60
N LYS A 130 17.48 8.97 -14.89
CA LYS A 130 18.38 9.85 -14.11
C LYS A 130 18.58 9.37 -12.67
N GLY A 131 18.05 8.20 -12.30
CA GLY A 131 18.14 7.68 -10.94
C GLY A 131 17.19 8.38 -9.98
N ILE A 132 16.00 8.79 -10.43
CA ILE A 132 14.99 9.46 -9.60
C ILE A 132 13.65 8.73 -9.73
N VAL A 133 13.03 8.39 -8.60
CA VAL A 133 11.67 7.83 -8.52
C VAL A 133 10.81 8.67 -7.58
N ALA A 134 9.71 9.23 -8.11
CA ALA A 134 8.93 10.28 -7.46
C ALA A 134 9.82 11.44 -6.98
N GLN A 135 10.14 11.46 -5.69
CA GLN A 135 10.93 12.48 -5.00
C GLN A 135 12.27 11.95 -4.46
N PHE A 136 12.57 10.68 -4.69
CA PHE A 136 13.73 10.00 -4.13
C PHE A 136 14.78 9.74 -5.21
N THR A 137 16.04 9.99 -4.88
CA THR A 137 17.19 9.61 -5.71
C THR A 137 17.64 8.20 -5.35
N PHE A 138 18.04 7.42 -6.35
CA PHE A 138 18.49 6.05 -6.19
C PHE A 138 19.72 5.78 -7.06
N THR A 139 20.55 4.83 -6.64
CA THR A 139 21.79 4.48 -7.36
C THR A 139 21.89 2.98 -7.51
N GLY A 140 22.23 2.53 -8.71
CA GLY A 140 22.30 1.11 -9.04
C GLY A 140 20.99 0.56 -9.59
N ASN A 141 21.00 -0.73 -9.91
CA ASN A 141 19.85 -1.40 -10.48
C ASN A 141 19.04 -2.03 -9.34
N HIS A 142 17.98 -1.35 -8.88
CA HIS A 142 16.99 -1.93 -7.97
C HIS A 142 16.12 -2.89 -8.78
N ALA A 143 16.74 -3.96 -9.26
CA ALA A 143 16.16 -4.88 -10.20
C ALA A 143 15.73 -6.17 -9.52
N SER A 144 14.55 -6.57 -9.97
CA SER A 144 13.95 -7.89 -9.92
C SER A 144 13.36 -8.27 -8.57
N ILE A 145 12.03 -8.31 -8.58
CA ILE A 145 11.27 -9.29 -7.80
C ILE A 145 12.04 -10.61 -7.88
N VAL A 146 12.61 -11.04 -6.75
CA VAL A 146 13.26 -12.35 -6.65
C VAL A 146 12.13 -13.37 -6.56
N ASN A 147 11.47 -13.65 -7.69
CA ASN A 147 10.54 -14.77 -7.87
C ASN A 147 11.32 -16.10 -7.93
N GLY A 148 12.29 -16.26 -7.03
CA GLY A 148 13.15 -17.42 -6.96
C GLY A 148 12.46 -18.61 -6.28
N PRO A 149 13.19 -19.75 -6.15
CA PRO A 149 12.69 -20.98 -5.55
C PRO A 149 12.06 -20.83 -4.16
N VAL A 150 12.43 -19.77 -3.43
CA VAL A 150 11.90 -19.45 -2.09
C VAL A 150 10.40 -19.18 -2.12
N VAL A 151 9.89 -18.42 -3.09
CA VAL A 151 8.45 -18.11 -3.20
C VAL A 151 7.66 -19.39 -3.50
N ALA A 152 8.17 -20.23 -4.41
CA ALA A 152 7.58 -21.53 -4.70
C ALA A 152 7.56 -22.45 -3.47
N GLY A 153 8.65 -22.47 -2.70
CA GLY A 153 8.74 -23.23 -1.44
C GLY A 153 7.69 -22.79 -0.41
N VAL A 154 7.51 -21.47 -0.21
CA VAL A 154 6.49 -20.92 0.70
C VAL A 154 5.08 -21.27 0.26
N VAL A 155 4.77 -21.13 -1.04
CA VAL A 155 3.43 -21.47 -1.58
C VAL A 155 3.13 -22.96 -1.42
N ILE A 156 4.10 -23.83 -1.72
CA ILE A 156 3.94 -25.30 -1.55
C ILE A 156 3.73 -25.63 -0.07
N MET A 157 4.51 -25.04 0.83
CA MET A 157 4.35 -25.24 2.28
C MET A 157 2.94 -24.84 2.76
N CYS A 158 2.45 -23.66 2.33
CA CYS A 158 1.09 -23.22 2.67
C CYS A 158 0.03 -24.19 2.14
N LEU A 159 0.18 -24.71 0.91
CA LEU A 159 -0.76 -25.69 0.35
C LEU A 159 -0.74 -27.02 1.13
N VAL A 160 0.45 -27.50 1.52
CA VAL A 160 0.59 -28.73 2.32
C VAL A 160 -0.06 -28.56 3.70
N VAL A 161 0.11 -27.41 4.35
CA VAL A 161 -0.50 -27.11 5.65
C VAL A 161 -2.04 -27.00 5.54
N MET A 162 -2.56 -26.42 4.46
CA MET A 162 -4.01 -26.26 4.25
C MET A 162 -4.71 -27.56 3.83
N LEU A 163 -4.03 -28.43 3.08
CA LEU A 163 -4.59 -29.71 2.59
C LEU A 163 -4.33 -30.89 3.55
N GLY A 164 -3.42 -30.72 4.51
CA GLY A 164 -2.94 -31.78 5.40
C GLY A 164 -3.92 -32.39 6.42
N PRO A 165 -5.04 -31.77 6.86
CA PRO A 165 -5.86 -32.39 7.89
C PRO A 165 -7.09 -33.17 7.38
N ILE A 166 -7.25 -33.41 6.07
CA ILE A 166 -8.45 -34.12 5.55
C ILE A 166 -8.24 -35.65 5.46
N SER A 167 -7.00 -36.16 5.56
CA SER A 167 -6.71 -37.60 5.41
C SER A 167 -6.67 -38.39 6.73
N ALA A 168 -7.20 -37.83 7.82
CA ALA A 168 -7.19 -38.47 9.15
C ALA A 168 -8.60 -38.68 9.75
N LEU A 169 -9.62 -38.86 8.89
CA LEU A 169 -10.92 -39.43 9.27
C LEU A 169 -11.12 -40.82 8.64
#